data_AF-A0A7X9AFV9-F1
#
_entry.id   AF-A0A7X9AFV9-F1
#
_cell.length_a   1.000
_cell.length_b   1.000
_cell.length_c   1.000
_cell.angle_alpha   90.00
_cell.angle_beta   90.00
_cell.angle_gamma   90.00
#
_symmetry.space_group_name_H-M   'P 1'
#
loop_
_entity.id
_entity.type
_entity.pdbx_description
1 polymer ?
#
loop_
_entity_poly.entity_id
_entity_poly.type
_entity_poly.pdbx_seq_one_letter_code
_entity_poly.pdbx_strand_id
1 'polypeptide(L)'
;MSTTFPPLDETFPILVPSLRGLVELLTQCQQTRTPFDCSQKELQEVDLALGALYEGFKSSLPGQDFSVEDEEVVADALEAFAGLRGMMASLHISVSENDAEAVARDVTAMVGQVRVLETCQAKLREAEAERPVLSRVPSVNSILRAGRAVLEGRRNWNILVNCLESLQPSWNALVSVGEVPPEVEAHGQALENLVRVVNAEELEALEDALEAVRTTGEALVELKERLDSPPTPEPETVVFLCPRCGAEVSEWDRNCPSCSARMPERVPEAPVGIPLGQTENLPDYLQRLFHEAEKMRSGNGDWDAFQATIAELRRRSEQSLEILKRVPAPVPNTPADELEAWHASQESVENGLGKFFEGLAHLESLTPELDEQVLGRALEALVAAVRETRQVAVFLQRLVEGRLASRAADE
;
A
#
# COMPACT_ATOMS: atom_id res chain seq x y z
N MET A 1 -3.91 -45.07 -30.86
CA MET A 1 -5.22 -44.39 -30.62
C MET A 1 -5.09 -42.95 -31.14
N SER A 2 -6.17 -42.16 -31.30
CA SER A 2 -5.99 -40.75 -31.68
C SER A 2 -5.26 -40.02 -30.55
N THR A 3 -3.97 -39.72 -30.74
CA THR A 3 -3.16 -38.85 -29.89
C THR A 3 -3.76 -37.45 -29.95
N THR A 4 -4.73 -37.17 -29.09
CA THR A 4 -5.46 -35.92 -29.09
C THR A 4 -5.35 -35.33 -27.71
N PHE A 5 -4.74 -34.16 -27.62
CA PHE A 5 -4.69 -33.39 -26.38
C PHE A 5 -6.08 -32.87 -26.01
N PRO A 6 -6.34 -32.63 -24.71
CA PRO A 6 -7.61 -32.09 -24.26
C PRO A 6 -7.88 -30.70 -24.89
N PRO A 7 -9.13 -30.38 -25.25
CA PRO A 7 -9.48 -29.11 -25.86
C PRO A 7 -9.31 -27.96 -24.86
N LEU A 8 -8.80 -26.82 -25.35
CA LEU A 8 -8.53 -25.61 -24.56
C LEU A 8 -9.69 -24.62 -24.59
N ASP A 9 -10.90 -25.13 -24.38
CA ASP A 9 -12.12 -24.34 -24.35
C ASP A 9 -12.34 -23.70 -22.96
N GLU A 10 -13.53 -23.12 -22.75
CA GLU A 10 -13.93 -22.49 -21.49
C GLU A 10 -14.08 -23.51 -20.33
N THR A 11 -14.12 -24.81 -20.63
CA THR A 11 -14.24 -25.88 -19.63
C THR A 11 -12.88 -26.39 -19.15
N PHE A 12 -11.78 -25.90 -19.72
CA PHE A 12 -10.44 -26.28 -19.28
C PHE A 12 -10.16 -25.76 -17.86
N PRO A 13 -9.59 -26.58 -16.96
CA PRO A 13 -9.36 -26.17 -15.57
C PRO A 13 -8.51 -24.90 -15.48
N ILE A 14 -8.88 -24.03 -14.56
CA ILE A 14 -8.26 -22.73 -14.28
C ILE A 14 -7.40 -22.75 -13.02
N LEU A 15 -7.54 -23.78 -12.16
CA LEU A 15 -6.85 -23.88 -10.88
C LEU A 15 -5.32 -23.94 -11.03
N VAL A 16 -4.83 -24.49 -12.14
CA VAL A 16 -3.41 -24.55 -12.50
C VAL A 16 -3.22 -23.89 -13.87
N PRO A 17 -3.08 -22.54 -13.93
CA PRO A 17 -3.02 -21.83 -15.21
C PRO A 17 -1.86 -22.29 -16.11
N SER A 18 -0.72 -22.68 -15.52
CA SER A 18 0.44 -23.19 -16.25
C SER A 18 0.15 -24.48 -17.02
N LEU A 19 -0.85 -25.27 -16.60
CA LEU A 19 -1.24 -26.50 -17.30
C LEU A 19 -1.78 -26.20 -18.69
N ARG A 20 -2.54 -25.11 -18.85
CA ARG A 20 -3.04 -24.68 -20.17
C ARG A 20 -1.88 -24.39 -21.13
N GLY A 21 -0.88 -23.62 -20.67
CA GLY A 21 0.32 -23.30 -21.46
C GLY A 21 1.12 -24.53 -21.87
N LEU A 22 1.24 -25.51 -20.96
CA LEU A 22 1.86 -26.80 -21.28
C LEU A 22 1.10 -27.56 -22.39
N VAL A 23 -0.23 -27.65 -22.29
CA VAL A 23 -1.04 -28.34 -23.31
C VAL A 23 -0.98 -27.63 -24.65
N GLU A 24 -0.95 -26.29 -24.68
CA GLU A 24 -0.75 -25.50 -25.90
C GLU A 24 0.56 -25.86 -26.58
N LEU A 25 1.66 -25.85 -25.82
CA LEU A 25 2.99 -26.15 -26.35
C LEU A 25 3.12 -27.60 -26.84
N LEU A 26 2.60 -28.57 -26.08
CA LEU A 26 2.62 -29.98 -26.48
C LEU A 26 1.78 -30.21 -27.75
N THR A 27 0.63 -29.54 -27.86
CA THR A 27 -0.21 -29.57 -29.07
C THR A 27 0.55 -29.00 -30.26
N GLN A 28 1.24 -27.88 -30.09
CA GLN A 28 2.07 -27.28 -31.14
C GLN A 28 3.19 -28.24 -31.56
N CYS A 29 3.90 -28.85 -30.60
CA CYS A 29 4.98 -29.78 -30.88
C CYS A 29 4.52 -31.00 -31.69
N GLN A 30 3.33 -31.51 -31.36
CA GLN A 30 2.74 -32.62 -32.11
C GLN A 30 2.38 -32.21 -33.55
N GLN A 31 1.83 -31.00 -33.75
CA GLN A 31 1.46 -30.48 -35.06
C GLN A 31 2.69 -30.19 -35.93
N THR A 32 3.75 -29.64 -35.36
CA THR A 32 5.01 -29.30 -36.04
C THR A 32 6.01 -30.46 -36.11
N ARG A 33 5.71 -31.59 -35.44
CA ARG A 33 6.59 -32.75 -35.27
C ARG A 33 7.94 -32.40 -34.62
N THR A 34 7.95 -31.42 -33.73
CA THR A 34 9.14 -31.11 -32.92
C THR A 34 9.18 -32.00 -31.68
N PRO A 35 10.37 -32.35 -31.15
CA PRO A 35 10.49 -33.10 -29.91
C PRO A 35 9.83 -32.38 -28.74
N PHE A 36 9.19 -33.11 -27.83
CA PHE A 36 8.53 -32.54 -26.65
C PHE A 36 9.50 -31.98 -25.61
N ASP A 37 10.81 -32.25 -25.70
CA ASP A 37 11.82 -31.74 -24.76
C ASP A 37 11.88 -30.21 -24.66
N CYS A 38 11.34 -29.46 -25.63
CA CYS A 38 11.22 -28.02 -25.51
C CYS A 38 10.19 -27.58 -24.46
N SER A 39 9.35 -28.49 -23.94
CA SER A 39 8.31 -28.23 -22.91
C SER A 39 8.78 -28.45 -21.47
N GLN A 40 10.07 -28.76 -21.26
CA GLN A 40 10.62 -29.02 -19.92
C GLN A 40 10.44 -27.85 -18.95
N LYS A 41 10.46 -26.61 -19.46
CA LYS A 41 10.24 -25.42 -18.63
C LYS A 41 8.78 -25.33 -18.16
N GLU A 42 7.84 -25.52 -19.08
CA GLU A 42 6.41 -25.50 -18.81
C GLU A 42 6.01 -26.65 -17.87
N LEU A 43 6.65 -27.82 -18.01
CA LEU A 43 6.49 -28.94 -17.07
C LEU A 43 6.92 -28.56 -15.65
N GLN A 44 8.07 -27.90 -15.49
CA GLN A 44 8.54 -27.44 -14.17
C GLN A 44 7.60 -26.40 -13.57
N GLU A 45 7.07 -25.47 -14.38
CA GLU A 45 6.09 -24.48 -13.93
C GLU A 45 4.77 -25.13 -13.46
N VAL A 46 4.35 -26.23 -14.11
CA VAL A 46 3.20 -27.02 -13.66
C VAL A 46 3.51 -27.75 -12.35
N ASP A 47 4.67 -28.38 -12.22
CA ASP A 47 5.06 -29.10 -11.00
C ASP A 47 5.13 -28.17 -9.78
N LEU A 48 5.75 -26.99 -9.95
CA LEU A 48 5.82 -25.96 -8.91
C LEU A 48 4.43 -25.46 -8.52
N ALA A 49 3.55 -25.21 -9.49
CA ALA A 49 2.18 -24.76 -9.22
C ALA A 49 1.37 -25.83 -8.46
N LEU A 50 1.50 -27.10 -8.84
CA LEU A 50 0.85 -28.22 -8.14
C LEU A 50 1.39 -28.40 -6.72
N GLY A 51 2.70 -28.27 -6.52
CA GLY A 51 3.32 -28.31 -5.19
C GLY A 51 2.81 -27.20 -4.28
N ALA A 52 2.79 -25.95 -4.77
CA ALA A 52 2.26 -24.81 -4.03
C ALA A 52 0.77 -24.98 -3.68
N LEU A 53 -0.02 -25.49 -4.64
CA LEU A 53 -1.44 -25.77 -4.44
C LEU A 53 -1.67 -26.84 -3.37
N TYR A 54 -0.91 -27.93 -3.39
CA TYR A 54 -0.99 -29.00 -2.39
C TYR A 54 -0.61 -28.51 -0.99
N GLU A 55 0.50 -27.78 -0.86
CA GLU A 55 0.92 -27.23 0.44
C GLU A 55 -0.10 -26.22 0.97
N GLY A 56 -0.62 -25.34 0.11
CA GLY A 56 -1.71 -24.44 0.46
C GLY A 56 -2.96 -25.18 0.93
N PHE A 57 -3.39 -26.21 0.20
CA PHE A 57 -4.51 -27.05 0.62
C PHE A 57 -4.25 -27.71 1.97
N LYS A 58 -3.10 -28.36 2.16
CA LYS A 58 -2.75 -29.05 3.40
C LYS A 58 -2.69 -28.09 4.59
N SER A 59 -2.17 -26.87 4.40
CA SER A 59 -2.13 -25.84 5.44
C SER A 59 -3.50 -25.33 5.86
N SER A 60 -4.53 -25.50 5.02
CA SER A 60 -5.90 -25.05 5.29
C SER A 60 -6.77 -26.05 6.05
N LEU A 61 -6.35 -27.32 6.14
CA LEU A 61 -7.09 -28.41 6.78
C LEU A 61 -7.10 -28.37 8.32
N PRO A 62 -6.00 -28.00 9.02
CA PRO A 62 -5.96 -28.06 10.48
C PRO A 62 -7.05 -27.20 11.12
N GLY A 63 -7.76 -27.77 12.10
CA GLY A 63 -8.79 -27.06 12.87
C GLY A 63 -10.14 -26.92 12.22
N GLN A 64 -10.32 -27.48 11.04
CA GLN A 64 -11.60 -27.47 10.35
C GLN A 64 -12.52 -28.52 10.96
N ASP A 65 -13.63 -28.06 11.52
CA ASP A 65 -14.72 -28.89 12.01
C ASP A 65 -15.59 -29.34 10.82
N PHE A 66 -14.99 -30.20 10.00
CA PHE A 66 -15.61 -30.76 8.80
C PHE A 66 -16.83 -31.64 9.15
N SER A 67 -17.88 -31.58 8.35
CA SER A 67 -18.90 -32.62 8.38
C SER A 67 -18.33 -33.94 7.82
N VAL A 68 -19.05 -35.05 7.99
CA VAL A 68 -18.63 -36.34 7.38
C VAL A 68 -18.53 -36.20 5.85
N GLU A 69 -19.44 -35.46 5.24
CA GLU A 69 -19.43 -35.20 3.79
C GLU A 69 -18.22 -34.35 3.39
N ASP A 70 -17.84 -33.35 4.20
CA ASP A 70 -16.64 -32.55 3.94
C ASP A 70 -15.36 -33.37 4.09
N GLU A 71 -15.31 -34.31 5.05
CA GLU A 71 -14.17 -35.22 5.25
C GLU A 71 -13.98 -36.14 4.03
N GLU A 72 -15.06 -36.61 3.41
CA GLU A 72 -15.01 -37.34 2.13
C GLU A 72 -14.46 -36.46 1.00
N VAL A 73 -14.91 -35.20 0.90
CA VAL A 73 -14.40 -34.25 -0.10
C VAL A 73 -12.90 -33.96 0.09
N VAL A 74 -12.43 -33.88 1.33
CA VAL A 74 -11.00 -33.75 1.65
C VAL A 74 -10.24 -35.01 1.23
N ALA A 75 -10.77 -36.20 1.50
CA ALA A 75 -10.15 -37.46 1.07
C ALA A 75 -10.04 -37.54 -0.46
N ASP A 76 -11.10 -37.19 -1.19
CA ASP A 76 -11.11 -37.13 -2.66
C ASP A 76 -10.04 -36.16 -3.19
N ALA A 77 -9.91 -34.98 -2.55
CA ALA A 77 -8.88 -34.01 -2.93
C ALA A 77 -7.46 -34.55 -2.70
N LEU A 78 -7.20 -35.22 -1.57
CA LEU A 78 -5.90 -35.83 -1.28
C LEU A 78 -5.57 -36.96 -2.26
N GLU A 79 -6.56 -37.77 -2.65
CA GLU A 79 -6.40 -38.80 -3.68
C GLU A 79 -6.05 -38.17 -5.04
N ALA A 80 -6.74 -37.09 -5.41
CA ALA A 80 -6.45 -36.37 -6.65
C ALA A 80 -5.02 -35.79 -6.68
N PHE A 81 -4.54 -35.20 -5.57
CA PHE A 81 -3.15 -34.75 -5.44
C PHE A 81 -2.14 -35.91 -5.56
N ALA A 82 -2.41 -37.04 -4.92
CA ALA A 82 -1.56 -38.23 -5.04
C ALA A 82 -1.50 -38.74 -6.49
N GLY A 83 -2.63 -38.74 -7.18
CA GLY A 83 -2.73 -39.07 -8.61
C GLY A 83 -1.91 -38.13 -9.49
N LEU A 84 -2.04 -36.81 -9.28
CA LEU A 84 -1.30 -35.79 -10.02
C LEU A 84 0.21 -35.95 -9.88
N ARG A 85 0.70 -36.25 -8.67
CA ARG A 85 2.12 -36.51 -8.44
C ARG A 85 2.64 -37.69 -9.25
N GLY A 86 1.88 -38.79 -9.30
CA GLY A 86 2.22 -39.96 -10.11
C GLY A 86 2.22 -39.66 -11.61
N MET A 87 1.24 -38.89 -12.08
CA MET A 87 1.12 -38.49 -13.47
C MET A 87 2.25 -37.53 -13.89
N MET A 88 2.65 -36.58 -13.03
CA MET A 88 3.78 -35.69 -13.30
C MET A 88 5.09 -36.47 -13.49
N ALA A 89 5.37 -37.45 -12.63
CA ALA A 89 6.55 -38.29 -12.78
C ALA A 89 6.54 -39.10 -14.09
N SER A 90 5.38 -39.65 -14.47
CA SER A 90 5.19 -40.37 -15.74
C SER A 90 5.33 -39.43 -16.96
N LEU A 91 4.81 -38.22 -16.86
CA LEU A 91 4.85 -37.24 -17.94
C LEU A 91 6.28 -36.76 -18.21
N HIS A 92 7.10 -36.54 -17.19
CA HIS A 92 8.52 -36.21 -17.36
C HIS A 92 9.27 -37.27 -18.17
N ILE A 93 9.05 -38.55 -17.87
CA ILE A 93 9.66 -39.67 -18.61
C ILE A 93 9.17 -39.67 -20.06
N SER A 94 7.85 -39.58 -20.24
CA SER A 94 7.21 -39.66 -21.56
C SER A 94 7.62 -38.50 -22.48
N VAL A 95 7.83 -37.30 -21.93
CA VAL A 95 8.32 -36.14 -22.69
C VAL A 95 9.77 -36.34 -23.12
N SER A 96 10.64 -36.85 -22.23
CA SER A 96 12.04 -37.15 -22.57
C SER A 96 12.21 -38.30 -23.55
N GLU A 97 11.29 -39.27 -23.54
CA GLU A 97 11.26 -40.36 -24.53
C GLU A 97 10.55 -39.96 -25.83
N ASN A 98 9.95 -38.76 -25.87
CA ASN A 98 9.16 -38.24 -26.98
C ASN A 98 7.98 -39.15 -27.37
N ASP A 99 7.38 -39.83 -26.39
CA ASP A 99 6.23 -40.72 -26.57
C ASP A 99 4.92 -39.93 -26.58
N ALA A 100 4.43 -39.63 -27.79
CA ALA A 100 3.20 -38.85 -27.97
C ALA A 100 1.94 -39.52 -27.40
N GLU A 101 1.86 -40.85 -27.37
CA GLU A 101 0.68 -41.55 -26.81
C GLU A 101 0.69 -41.49 -25.29
N ALA A 102 1.85 -41.70 -24.67
CA ALA A 102 2.01 -41.59 -23.22
C ALA A 102 1.82 -40.14 -22.73
N VAL A 103 2.39 -39.16 -23.42
CA VAL A 103 2.23 -37.73 -23.11
C VAL A 103 0.76 -37.31 -23.19
N ALA A 104 0.05 -37.64 -24.26
CA ALA A 104 -1.37 -37.27 -24.41
C ALA A 104 -2.25 -37.92 -23.32
N ARG A 105 -1.98 -39.17 -22.95
CA ARG A 105 -2.66 -39.89 -21.87
C ARG A 105 -2.43 -39.22 -20.52
N ASP A 106 -1.19 -38.93 -20.17
CA ASP A 106 -0.83 -38.36 -18.86
C ASP A 106 -1.40 -36.95 -18.70
N VAL A 107 -1.28 -36.10 -19.73
CA VAL A 107 -1.88 -34.76 -19.73
C VAL A 107 -3.40 -34.82 -19.59
N THR A 108 -4.07 -35.73 -20.31
CA THR A 108 -5.53 -35.88 -20.21
C THR A 108 -5.95 -36.30 -18.82
N ALA A 109 -5.22 -37.24 -18.21
CA ALA A 109 -5.47 -37.69 -16.85
C ALA A 109 -5.23 -36.58 -15.83
N MET A 110 -4.17 -35.77 -16.00
CA MET A 110 -3.90 -34.61 -15.15
C MET A 110 -5.02 -33.58 -15.21
N VAL A 111 -5.48 -33.22 -16.42
CA VAL A 111 -6.62 -32.30 -16.60
C VAL A 111 -7.86 -32.82 -15.86
N GLY A 112 -8.11 -34.13 -15.92
CA GLY A 112 -9.19 -34.77 -15.15
C GLY A 112 -9.02 -34.58 -13.64
N GLN A 113 -7.83 -34.82 -13.09
CA GLN A 113 -7.57 -34.67 -11.66
C GLN A 113 -7.63 -33.21 -11.20
N VAL A 114 -7.16 -32.25 -12.00
CA VAL A 114 -7.28 -30.81 -11.65
C VAL A 114 -8.76 -30.40 -11.59
N ARG A 115 -9.62 -30.93 -12.46
CA ARG A 115 -11.07 -30.68 -12.38
C ARG A 115 -11.72 -31.26 -11.12
N VAL A 116 -11.24 -32.43 -10.66
CA VAL A 116 -11.67 -33.00 -9.37
C VAL A 116 -11.29 -32.04 -8.24
N LEU A 117 -10.05 -31.55 -8.23
CA LEU A 117 -9.60 -30.57 -7.24
C LEU A 117 -10.43 -29.27 -7.25
N GLU A 118 -10.77 -28.74 -8.43
CA GLU A 118 -11.64 -27.56 -8.55
C GLU A 118 -13.01 -27.80 -7.93
N THR A 119 -13.58 -28.98 -8.18
CA THR A 119 -14.88 -29.37 -7.63
C THR A 119 -14.81 -29.49 -6.11
N CYS A 120 -13.77 -30.15 -5.59
CA CYS A 120 -13.55 -30.27 -4.14
C CYS A 120 -13.34 -28.90 -3.49
N GLN A 121 -12.53 -28.02 -4.08
CA GLN A 121 -12.32 -26.67 -3.56
C GLN A 121 -13.60 -25.84 -3.57
N ALA A 122 -14.44 -25.93 -4.61
CA ALA A 122 -15.71 -25.23 -4.66
C ALA A 122 -16.64 -25.68 -3.52
N LYS A 123 -16.78 -27.00 -3.32
CA LYS A 123 -17.58 -27.58 -2.23
C LYS A 123 -17.07 -27.14 -0.85
N LEU A 124 -15.77 -27.25 -0.61
CA LEU A 124 -15.18 -26.86 0.68
C LEU A 124 -15.31 -25.35 0.93
N ARG A 125 -15.23 -24.51 -0.10
CA ARG A 125 -15.47 -23.06 0.04
C ARG A 125 -16.93 -22.74 0.35
N GLU A 126 -17.88 -23.45 -0.26
CA GLU A 126 -19.30 -23.29 0.03
C GLU A 126 -19.60 -23.70 1.48
N ALA A 127 -19.13 -24.88 1.90
CA ALA A 127 -19.25 -25.35 3.28
C ALA A 127 -18.58 -24.39 4.29
N GLU A 128 -17.45 -23.79 3.93
CA GLU A 128 -16.76 -22.80 4.76
C GLU A 128 -17.52 -21.47 4.86
N ALA A 129 -18.16 -21.04 3.77
CA ALA A 129 -18.96 -19.80 3.73
C ALA A 129 -20.25 -19.89 4.56
N GLU A 130 -20.81 -21.09 4.72
CA GLU A 130 -21.99 -21.32 5.55
C GLU A 130 -21.67 -21.29 7.06
N ARG A 131 -20.41 -21.43 7.44
CA ARG A 131 -19.99 -21.48 8.84
C ARG A 131 -19.88 -20.09 9.47
N PRO A 132 -20.25 -19.93 10.74
CA PRO A 132 -20.10 -18.66 11.44
C PRO A 132 -18.63 -18.25 11.54
N VAL A 133 -18.36 -16.97 11.29
CA VAL A 133 -17.04 -16.35 11.48
C VAL A 133 -16.96 -15.87 12.93
N LEU A 134 -16.09 -16.50 13.72
CA LEU A 134 -15.90 -16.20 15.15
C LEU A 134 -14.77 -15.19 15.37
N SER A 135 -13.83 -15.08 14.43
CA SER A 135 -12.78 -14.06 14.44
C SER A 135 -12.41 -13.66 13.01
N ARG A 136 -11.96 -12.42 12.84
CA ARG A 136 -11.41 -11.91 11.56
C ARG A 136 -10.00 -12.43 11.29
N VAL A 137 -9.30 -12.94 12.32
CA VAL A 137 -8.00 -13.57 12.16
C VAL A 137 -8.20 -15.03 11.80
N PRO A 138 -7.75 -15.50 10.61
CA PRO A 138 -8.05 -16.85 10.14
C PRO A 138 -7.61 -17.97 11.09
N SER A 139 -6.38 -17.89 11.62
CA SER A 139 -5.85 -18.88 12.56
C SER A 139 -6.61 -18.92 13.89
N VAL A 140 -6.95 -17.76 14.44
CA VAL A 140 -7.79 -17.64 15.66
C VAL A 140 -9.18 -18.18 15.39
N ASN A 141 -9.78 -17.88 14.23
CA ASN A 141 -11.08 -18.40 13.85
C ASN A 141 -11.10 -19.94 13.80
N SER A 142 -10.05 -20.56 13.24
CA SER A 142 -9.90 -22.03 13.25
C SER A 142 -9.79 -22.58 14.67
N ILE A 143 -8.97 -21.96 15.54
CA ILE A 143 -8.83 -22.38 16.95
C ILE A 143 -10.17 -22.28 17.69
N LEU A 144 -10.92 -21.20 17.51
CA LEU A 144 -12.22 -20.99 18.17
C LEU A 144 -13.26 -22.01 17.71
N ARG A 145 -13.30 -22.33 16.41
CA ARG A 145 -14.21 -23.36 15.87
C ARG A 145 -13.85 -24.74 16.39
N ALA A 146 -12.57 -25.11 16.35
CA ALA A 146 -12.06 -26.36 16.92
C ALA A 146 -12.42 -26.48 18.41
N GLY A 147 -12.19 -25.42 19.18
CA GLY A 147 -12.50 -25.38 20.61
C GLY A 147 -13.99 -25.49 20.91
N ARG A 148 -14.83 -24.81 20.15
CA ARG A 148 -16.29 -24.93 20.27
C ARG A 148 -16.78 -26.33 19.92
N ALA A 149 -16.21 -26.98 18.91
CA ALA A 149 -16.54 -28.37 18.57
C ALA A 149 -16.20 -29.35 19.70
N VAL A 150 -15.11 -29.09 20.45
CA VAL A 150 -14.75 -29.86 21.66
C VAL A 150 -15.72 -29.58 22.81
N LEU A 151 -16.04 -28.30 23.10
CA LEU A 151 -17.01 -27.91 24.12
C LEU A 151 -18.40 -28.52 23.88
N GLU A 152 -18.82 -28.60 22.62
CA GLU A 152 -20.10 -29.18 22.20
C GLU A 152 -20.05 -30.73 22.12
N GLY A 153 -18.90 -31.35 22.39
CA GLY A 153 -18.71 -32.80 22.34
C GLY A 153 -18.77 -33.41 20.93
N ARG A 154 -18.66 -32.59 19.88
CA ARG A 154 -18.72 -33.02 18.47
C ARG A 154 -17.38 -33.53 17.95
N ARG A 155 -16.27 -33.12 18.59
CA ARG A 155 -14.90 -33.50 18.26
C ARG A 155 -14.07 -33.74 19.52
N ASN A 156 -12.94 -34.44 19.38
CA ASN A 156 -11.98 -34.68 20.45
C ASN A 156 -10.87 -33.60 20.45
N TRP A 157 -10.06 -33.56 21.51
CA TRP A 157 -8.99 -32.59 21.70
C TRP A 157 -7.95 -32.54 20.57
N ASN A 158 -7.79 -33.62 19.80
CA ASN A 158 -6.85 -33.67 18.67
C ASN A 158 -7.10 -32.57 17.63
N ILE A 159 -8.34 -32.11 17.45
CA ILE A 159 -8.63 -31.02 16.51
C ILE A 159 -7.94 -29.70 16.94
N LEU A 160 -7.91 -29.41 18.24
CA LEU A 160 -7.21 -28.26 18.81
C LEU A 160 -5.69 -28.44 18.77
N VAL A 161 -5.19 -29.64 19.06
CA VAL A 161 -3.76 -29.97 18.97
C VAL A 161 -3.26 -29.68 17.54
N ASN A 162 -3.97 -30.18 16.53
CA ASN A 162 -3.63 -29.95 15.12
C ASN A 162 -3.61 -28.45 14.75
N CYS A 163 -4.55 -27.64 15.26
CA CYS A 163 -4.51 -26.18 15.09
C CYS A 163 -3.21 -25.59 15.64
N LEU A 164 -2.89 -25.91 16.89
CA LEU A 164 -1.79 -25.31 17.63
C LEU A 164 -0.43 -25.73 17.03
N GLU A 165 -0.29 -27.00 16.65
CA GLU A 165 0.91 -27.48 15.95
C GLU A 165 1.10 -26.80 14.59
N SER A 166 0.01 -26.57 13.84
CA SER A 166 0.08 -25.88 12.54
C SER A 166 0.49 -24.40 12.65
N LEU A 167 0.18 -23.76 13.78
CA LEU A 167 0.54 -22.36 14.06
C LEU A 167 2.02 -22.22 14.45
N GLN A 168 2.60 -23.26 15.04
CA GLN A 168 3.91 -23.20 15.68
C GLN A 168 5.04 -22.64 14.78
N PRO A 169 5.18 -23.04 13.50
CA PRO A 169 6.25 -22.50 12.65
C PRO A 169 6.13 -20.99 12.44
N SER A 170 4.92 -20.50 12.13
CA SER A 170 4.65 -19.08 11.91
C SER A 170 4.81 -18.27 13.20
N TRP A 171 4.37 -18.83 14.33
CA TRP A 171 4.55 -18.22 15.64
C TRP A 171 6.03 -18.07 16.00
N ASN A 172 6.81 -19.15 15.86
CA ASN A 172 8.24 -19.13 16.13
C ASN A 172 8.98 -18.11 15.26
N ALA A 173 8.61 -18.00 13.98
CA ALA A 173 9.18 -16.99 13.08
C ALA A 173 8.88 -15.56 13.57
N LEU A 174 7.67 -15.30 14.07
CA LEU A 174 7.25 -13.99 14.58
C LEU A 174 8.03 -13.60 15.85
N VAL A 175 8.13 -14.49 16.83
CA VAL A 175 8.77 -14.19 18.12
C VAL A 175 10.30 -14.27 18.08
N SER A 176 10.88 -14.77 16.98
CA SER A 176 12.34 -14.79 16.77
C SER A 176 12.90 -13.42 16.36
N VAL A 177 12.03 -12.43 16.07
CA VAL A 177 12.44 -11.10 15.61
C VAL A 177 12.54 -10.15 16.81
N GLY A 178 13.77 -9.84 17.22
CA GLY A 178 14.10 -8.67 18.04
C GLY A 178 13.19 -8.41 19.25
N GLU A 179 12.75 -7.15 19.38
CA GLU A 179 11.86 -6.70 20.45
C GLU A 179 10.40 -7.07 20.12
N VAL A 180 9.80 -7.91 20.95
CA VAL A 180 8.43 -8.42 20.76
C VAL A 180 7.42 -7.40 21.32
N PRO A 181 6.45 -6.92 20.51
CA PRO A 181 5.41 -6.02 21.00
C PRO A 181 4.58 -6.63 22.13
N PRO A 182 4.06 -5.82 23.09
CA PRO A 182 3.31 -6.32 24.23
C PRO A 182 2.02 -7.06 23.82
N GLU A 183 1.39 -6.68 22.70
CA GLU A 183 0.23 -7.39 22.15
C GLU A 183 0.60 -8.80 21.66
N VAL A 184 1.79 -8.96 21.07
CA VAL A 184 2.33 -10.25 20.65
C VAL A 184 2.67 -11.11 21.86
N GLU A 185 3.28 -10.52 22.89
CA GLU A 185 3.56 -11.22 24.15
C GLU A 185 2.27 -11.69 24.84
N ALA A 186 1.25 -10.83 24.93
CA ALA A 186 -0.05 -11.17 25.51
C ALA A 186 -0.75 -12.30 24.75
N HIS A 187 -0.71 -12.28 23.41
CA HIS A 187 -1.26 -13.37 22.61
C HIS A 187 -0.49 -14.67 22.79
N GLY A 188 0.84 -14.60 22.91
CA GLY A 188 1.69 -15.74 23.25
C GLY A 188 1.29 -16.38 24.57
N GLN A 189 1.08 -15.58 25.62
CA GLN A 189 0.67 -16.09 26.92
C GLN A 189 -0.72 -16.74 26.88
N ALA A 190 -1.65 -16.19 26.09
CA ALA A 190 -2.97 -16.78 25.88
C ALA A 190 -2.89 -18.14 25.16
N LEU A 191 -2.04 -18.24 24.13
CA LEU A 191 -1.78 -19.51 23.41
C LEU A 191 -1.12 -20.55 24.34
N GLU A 192 -0.16 -20.16 25.18
CA GLU A 192 0.43 -21.06 26.18
C GLU A 192 -0.58 -21.57 27.19
N ASN A 193 -1.48 -20.70 27.69
CA ASN A 193 -2.55 -21.13 28.58
C ASN A 193 -3.52 -22.09 27.86
N LEU A 194 -3.86 -21.83 26.60
CA LEU A 194 -4.67 -22.75 25.81
C LEU A 194 -3.97 -24.10 25.62
N VAL A 195 -2.67 -24.12 25.28
CA VAL A 195 -1.87 -25.35 25.18
C VAL A 195 -1.89 -26.13 26.51
N ARG A 196 -1.75 -25.44 27.65
CA ARG A 196 -1.85 -26.08 28.98
C ARG A 196 -3.22 -26.74 29.18
N VAL A 197 -4.31 -26.02 28.89
CA VAL A 197 -5.68 -26.52 29.02
C VAL A 197 -5.94 -27.71 28.11
N VAL A 198 -5.48 -27.65 26.86
CA VAL A 198 -5.60 -28.73 25.88
C VAL A 198 -4.84 -29.98 26.33
N ASN A 199 -3.60 -29.81 26.81
CA ASN A 199 -2.77 -30.93 27.28
C ASN A 199 -3.33 -31.59 28.56
N ALA A 200 -4.02 -30.82 29.39
CA ALA A 200 -4.68 -31.32 30.60
C ALA A 200 -6.11 -31.82 30.34
N GLU A 201 -6.63 -31.64 29.11
CA GLU A 201 -8.02 -31.92 28.74
C GLU A 201 -9.05 -31.27 29.69
N GLU A 202 -8.73 -30.07 30.18
CA GLU A 202 -9.54 -29.33 31.18
C GLU A 202 -10.73 -28.62 30.52
N LEU A 203 -11.84 -29.35 30.32
CA LEU A 203 -13.04 -28.82 29.63
C LEU A 203 -13.61 -27.55 30.28
N GLU A 204 -13.60 -27.47 31.62
CA GLU A 204 -14.12 -26.32 32.37
C GLU A 204 -13.31 -25.03 32.14
N ALA A 205 -12.01 -25.15 31.84
CA ALA A 205 -11.12 -24.01 31.59
C ALA A 205 -11.01 -23.65 30.11
N LEU A 206 -11.57 -24.48 29.22
CA LEU A 206 -11.44 -24.31 27.76
C LEU A 206 -12.14 -23.06 27.25
N GLU A 207 -13.35 -22.76 27.72
CA GLU A 207 -14.10 -21.59 27.29
C GLU A 207 -13.33 -20.28 27.58
N ASP A 208 -12.85 -20.12 28.81
CA ASP A 208 -12.05 -18.96 29.21
C ASP A 208 -10.73 -18.84 28.43
N ALA A 209 -10.06 -19.97 28.17
CA ALA A 209 -8.83 -19.99 27.39
C ALA A 209 -9.06 -19.58 25.93
N LEU A 210 -10.16 -20.04 25.31
CA LEU A 210 -10.54 -19.65 23.95
C LEU A 210 -10.88 -18.16 23.87
N GLU A 211 -11.61 -17.63 24.87
CA GLU A 211 -11.95 -16.21 24.92
C GLU A 211 -10.72 -15.31 25.07
N ALA A 212 -9.73 -15.73 25.86
CA ALA A 212 -8.45 -15.04 25.97
C ALA A 212 -7.70 -15.01 24.62
N VAL A 213 -7.69 -16.13 23.89
CA VAL A 213 -7.09 -16.20 22.54
C VAL A 213 -7.85 -15.32 21.55
N ARG A 214 -9.18 -15.26 21.62
CA ARG A 214 -10.00 -14.38 20.78
C ARG A 214 -9.64 -12.91 21.00
N THR A 215 -9.66 -12.46 22.26
CA THR A 215 -9.45 -11.06 22.63
C THR A 215 -8.03 -10.60 22.30
N THR A 216 -7.02 -11.41 22.64
CA THR A 216 -5.63 -11.08 22.30
C THR A 216 -5.36 -11.15 20.79
N GLY A 217 -6.04 -12.05 20.07
CA GLY A 217 -5.98 -12.10 18.60
C GLY A 217 -6.57 -10.87 17.92
N GLU A 218 -7.64 -10.28 18.48
CA GLU A 218 -8.20 -9.01 18.01
C GLU A 218 -7.22 -7.85 18.24
N ALA A 219 -6.52 -7.81 19.37
CA ALA A 219 -5.49 -6.82 19.64
C ALA A 219 -4.31 -6.89 18.63
N LEU A 220 -4.01 -8.08 18.09
CA LEU A 220 -3.02 -8.21 17.01
C LEU A 220 -3.49 -7.59 15.69
N VAL A 221 -4.79 -7.61 15.40
CA VAL A 221 -5.35 -6.91 14.23
C VAL A 221 -5.20 -5.41 14.42
N GLU A 222 -5.54 -4.88 15.60
CA GLU A 222 -5.38 -3.46 15.91
C GLU A 222 -3.90 -3.03 15.84
N LEU A 223 -2.98 -3.86 16.33
CA LEU A 223 -1.54 -3.65 16.18
C LEU A 223 -1.14 -3.62 14.70
N LYS A 224 -1.61 -4.59 13.90
CA LYS A 224 -1.34 -4.63 12.47
C LYS A 224 -1.89 -3.39 11.75
N GLU A 225 -3.11 -2.98 12.05
CA GLU A 225 -3.71 -1.76 11.50
C GLU A 225 -2.92 -0.51 11.88
N ARG A 226 -2.40 -0.44 13.11
CA ARG A 226 -1.49 0.64 13.54
C ARG A 226 -0.14 0.64 12.81
N LEU A 227 0.43 -0.54 12.56
CA LEU A 227 1.70 -0.70 11.86
C LEU A 227 1.56 -0.45 10.35
N ASP A 228 0.45 -0.88 9.76
CA ASP A 228 0.12 -0.70 8.34
C ASP A 228 -0.42 0.73 8.06
N SER A 229 -0.88 1.43 9.09
CA SER A 229 -1.22 2.84 8.97
C SER A 229 0.02 3.61 8.53
N PRO A 230 -0.09 4.52 7.55
CA PRO A 230 1.01 5.41 7.25
C PRO A 230 1.43 6.05 8.57
N PRO A 231 2.75 6.18 8.84
CA PRO A 231 3.21 6.82 10.06
C PRO A 231 2.39 8.08 10.21
N THR A 232 1.65 8.18 11.31
CA THR A 232 1.11 9.49 11.70
C THR A 232 2.33 10.36 11.65
N PRO A 233 2.39 11.39 10.78
CA PRO A 233 3.61 12.17 10.64
C PRO A 233 3.98 12.52 12.06
N GLU A 234 5.12 12.00 12.55
CA GLU A 234 5.68 12.50 13.79
C GLU A 234 5.56 14.00 13.64
N PRO A 235 4.98 14.74 14.60
CA PRO A 235 4.90 16.18 14.45
C PRO A 235 6.34 16.57 14.23
N GLU A 236 6.66 16.88 12.96
CA GLU A 236 8.04 16.97 12.53
C GLU A 236 8.63 17.90 13.58
N THR A 237 9.63 17.46 14.35
CA THR A 237 10.53 18.43 14.93
C THR A 237 11.16 19.01 13.70
N VAL A 238 10.49 20.01 13.11
CA VAL A 238 10.85 20.54 11.82
C VAL A 238 12.15 21.24 12.11
N VAL A 239 13.25 20.55 11.81
CA VAL A 239 14.57 21.11 11.95
C VAL A 239 14.71 22.07 10.78
N PHE A 240 14.51 23.35 11.05
CA PHE A 240 14.60 24.35 10.02
C PHE A 240 16.05 24.73 9.83
N LEU A 241 16.52 24.67 8.59
CA LEU A 241 17.82 25.22 8.25
C LEU A 241 17.68 26.72 8.05
N CYS A 242 18.53 27.51 8.70
CA CYS A 242 18.57 28.94 8.44
C CYS A 242 18.91 29.18 6.96
N PRO A 243 18.07 29.87 6.18
CA PRO A 243 18.31 30.07 4.74
C PRO A 243 19.55 30.92 4.44
N ARG A 244 20.14 31.55 5.46
CA ARG A 244 21.36 32.35 5.31
C ARG A 244 22.65 31.55 5.56
N CYS A 245 22.67 30.67 6.55
CA CYS A 245 23.90 29.98 6.97
C CYS A 245 23.79 28.45 7.01
N GLY A 246 22.60 27.88 6.84
CA GLY A 246 22.36 26.45 6.85
C GLY A 246 22.40 25.79 8.23
N ALA A 247 22.50 26.56 9.33
CA ALA A 247 22.46 26.01 10.67
C ALA A 247 21.05 25.50 11.03
N GLU A 248 21.00 24.36 11.72
CA GLU A 248 19.78 23.77 12.26
C GLU A 248 19.18 24.65 13.37
N VAL A 249 17.86 24.82 13.34
CA VAL A 249 17.10 25.60 14.32
C VAL A 249 15.94 24.73 14.81
N SER A 250 16.00 24.30 16.07
CA SER A 250 15.06 23.36 16.68
C SER A 250 13.83 24.01 17.32
N GLU A 251 13.85 25.32 17.56
CA GLU A 251 12.73 26.12 18.07
C GLU A 251 12.57 27.38 17.21
N TRP A 252 11.34 27.76 16.81
CA TRP A 252 11.07 28.89 15.89
C TRP A 252 11.30 30.25 16.57
N ASP A 253 12.55 30.53 16.92
CA ASP A 253 12.98 31.84 17.39
C ASP A 253 12.99 32.83 16.22
N ARG A 254 12.61 34.09 16.48
CA ARG A 254 12.51 35.11 15.42
C ARG A 254 13.83 35.34 14.68
N ASN A 255 14.96 34.96 15.27
CA ASN A 255 16.30 35.06 14.70
C ASN A 255 17.06 33.73 14.81
N CYS A 256 17.79 33.34 13.77
CA CYS A 256 18.69 32.20 13.82
C CYS A 256 19.76 32.40 14.91
N PRO A 257 19.99 31.44 15.82
CA PRO A 257 20.98 31.56 16.89
C PRO A 257 22.42 31.62 16.39
N SER A 258 22.69 31.10 15.18
CA SER A 258 24.06 31.01 14.64
C SER A 258 24.48 32.25 13.83
N CYS A 259 23.55 32.95 13.16
CA CYS A 259 23.89 34.10 12.30
C CYS A 259 22.98 35.33 12.47
N SER A 260 22.07 35.29 13.44
CA SER A 260 21.11 36.34 13.80
C SER A 260 20.17 36.79 12.68
N ALA A 261 20.04 35.99 11.61
CA ALA A 261 19.14 36.29 10.51
C ALA A 261 17.69 36.08 10.95
N ARG A 262 16.80 37.00 10.57
CA ARG A 262 15.38 36.92 10.92
C ARG A 262 14.70 35.78 10.15
N MET A 263 13.99 34.89 10.86
CA MET A 263 13.26 33.77 10.28
C MET A 263 11.88 34.22 9.76
N PRO A 264 11.32 33.60 8.69
CA PRO A 264 9.95 33.87 8.22
C PRO A 264 8.87 33.63 9.31
N GLU A 265 7.64 34.11 9.15
CA GLU A 265 6.50 33.78 10.05
C GLU A 265 5.78 32.51 9.54
N ARG A 266 5.32 31.62 10.45
CA ARG A 266 4.65 30.36 10.11
C ARG A 266 3.16 30.59 9.80
N VAL A 267 2.61 29.90 8.80
CA VAL A 267 1.15 29.80 8.53
C VAL A 267 0.73 28.33 8.78
N PRO A 268 -0.29 28.04 9.60
CA PRO A 268 -0.74 26.67 9.85
C PRO A 268 -1.48 26.05 8.64
N GLU A 269 -1.30 24.75 8.41
CA GLU A 269 -1.94 24.00 7.32
C GLU A 269 -3.39 23.59 7.67
N ALA A 270 -4.32 23.71 6.72
CA ALA A 270 -5.69 23.19 6.83
C ALA A 270 -6.03 22.28 5.63
N PRO A 271 -6.93 21.28 5.78
CA PRO A 271 -7.20 20.27 4.75
C PRO A 271 -8.00 20.81 3.56
N VAL A 272 -7.76 20.20 2.40
CA VAL A 272 -8.26 20.57 1.07
C VAL A 272 -9.78 20.39 0.94
N GLY A 273 -10.47 21.46 0.52
CA GLY A 273 -11.79 21.38 -0.12
C GLY A 273 -12.60 22.69 -0.15
N ILE A 274 -12.68 23.36 -1.33
CA ILE A 274 -13.78 24.18 -1.94
C ILE A 274 -14.41 25.34 -1.09
N PRO A 275 -15.08 26.43 -1.58
CA PRO A 275 -15.05 27.27 -2.79
C PRO A 275 -14.64 28.74 -2.47
N LEU A 276 -14.90 29.71 -3.38
CA LEU A 276 -14.67 31.16 -3.30
C LEU A 276 -15.34 31.87 -2.09
N GLY A 277 -14.80 31.64 -0.91
CA GLY A 277 -14.89 32.43 0.32
C GLY A 277 -13.56 32.36 1.11
N GLN A 278 -12.50 31.89 0.43
CA GLN A 278 -11.23 31.47 1.02
C GLN A 278 -10.17 32.58 0.88
N THR A 279 -10.20 33.58 1.76
CA THR A 279 -8.97 34.32 2.10
C THR A 279 -8.06 33.48 2.99
N GLU A 280 -8.60 32.52 3.76
CA GLU A 280 -7.87 31.68 4.72
C GLU A 280 -6.73 30.84 4.10
N ASN A 281 -6.78 30.59 2.78
CA ASN A 281 -5.76 29.83 2.05
C ASN A 281 -4.73 30.70 1.33
N LEU A 282 -4.72 32.02 1.52
CA LEU A 282 -3.67 32.90 1.01
C LEU A 282 -2.62 33.11 2.12
N PRO A 283 -1.35 33.38 1.78
CA PRO A 283 -0.38 33.82 2.78
C PRO A 283 -0.90 35.03 3.57
N ASP A 284 -0.62 35.11 4.87
CA ASP A 284 -1.12 36.16 5.79
C ASP A 284 -0.99 37.58 5.25
N TYR A 285 0.07 37.85 4.49
CA TYR A 285 0.30 39.16 3.89
C TYR A 285 -0.75 39.52 2.81
N LEU A 286 -1.22 38.54 2.02
CA LEU A 286 -2.33 38.73 1.09
C LEU A 286 -3.67 38.72 1.81
N GLN A 287 -3.83 37.93 2.87
CA GLN A 287 -5.05 38.00 3.68
C GLN A 287 -5.28 39.39 4.25
N ARG A 288 -4.22 40.02 4.78
CA ARG A 288 -4.26 41.41 5.26
C ARG A 288 -4.62 42.38 4.14
N LEU A 289 -4.04 42.22 2.96
CA LEU A 289 -4.39 43.06 1.80
C LEU A 289 -5.87 42.92 1.40
N PHE A 290 -6.39 41.69 1.34
CA PHE A 290 -7.81 41.42 1.03
C PHE A 290 -8.74 42.00 2.10
N HIS A 291 -8.35 41.91 3.38
CA HIS A 291 -9.11 42.48 4.49
C HIS A 291 -9.16 44.01 4.42
N GLU A 292 -8.03 44.67 4.16
CA GLU A 292 -8.00 46.12 4.00
C GLU A 292 -8.75 46.57 2.73
N ALA A 293 -8.65 45.81 1.62
CA ALA A 293 -9.45 46.05 0.42
C ALA A 293 -10.95 45.98 0.72
N GLU A 294 -11.41 44.99 1.49
CA GLU A 294 -12.82 44.85 1.86
C GLU A 294 -13.31 45.99 2.76
N LYS A 295 -12.47 46.48 3.69
CA LYS A 295 -12.80 47.68 4.46
C LYS A 295 -12.95 48.91 3.57
N MET A 296 -12.08 49.06 2.58
CA MET A 296 -12.17 50.13 1.58
C MET A 296 -13.50 50.03 0.81
N ARG A 297 -13.90 48.83 0.36
CA ARG A 297 -15.19 48.57 -0.28
C ARG A 297 -16.39 48.90 0.60
N SER A 298 -16.31 48.55 1.88
CA SER A 298 -17.39 48.79 2.84
C SER A 298 -17.47 50.25 3.32
N GLY A 299 -16.62 51.15 2.82
CA GLY A 299 -16.53 52.55 3.22
C GLY A 299 -15.99 52.78 4.64
N ASN A 300 -15.38 51.75 5.26
CA ASN A 300 -14.82 51.78 6.62
C ASN A 300 -13.28 51.69 6.62
N GLY A 301 -12.66 51.78 5.45
CA GLY A 301 -11.23 51.62 5.25
C GLY A 301 -10.47 52.93 5.42
N ASP A 302 -9.21 52.81 5.84
CA ASP A 302 -8.25 53.90 5.88
C ASP A 302 -7.33 53.77 4.64
N TRP A 303 -7.38 54.79 3.78
CA TRP A 303 -6.61 54.81 2.53
C TRP A 303 -5.10 54.74 2.78
N ASP A 304 -4.60 55.43 3.81
CA ASP A 304 -3.18 55.46 4.12
C ASP A 304 -2.72 54.08 4.65
N ALA A 305 -3.57 53.39 5.41
CA ALA A 305 -3.33 52.02 5.87
C ALA A 305 -3.35 51.01 4.73
N PHE A 306 -4.26 51.18 3.76
CA PHE A 306 -4.32 50.35 2.56
C PHE A 306 -3.08 50.53 1.67
N GLN A 307 -2.67 51.78 1.42
CA GLN A 307 -1.44 52.07 0.67
C GLN A 307 -0.19 51.57 1.39
N ALA A 308 -0.11 51.68 2.71
CA ALA A 308 1.01 51.14 3.49
C ALA A 308 1.10 49.60 3.37
N THR A 309 -0.05 48.92 3.29
CA THR A 309 -0.11 47.46 3.09
C THR A 309 0.39 47.06 1.70
N ILE A 310 0.02 47.82 0.65
CA ILE A 310 0.50 47.61 -0.72
C ILE A 310 2.02 47.85 -0.81
N ALA A 311 2.52 48.94 -0.22
CA ALA A 311 3.94 49.28 -0.23
C ALA A 311 4.81 48.24 0.51
N GLU A 312 4.32 47.74 1.65
CA GLU A 312 4.98 46.66 2.38
C GLU A 312 5.00 45.36 1.57
N LEU A 313 3.92 45.05 0.85
CA LEU A 313 3.85 43.89 -0.04
C LEU A 313 4.87 44.01 -1.18
N ARG A 314 4.98 45.18 -1.83
CA ARG A 314 6.01 45.43 -2.85
C ARG A 314 7.41 45.21 -2.29
N ARG A 315 7.74 45.85 -1.17
CA ARG A 315 9.06 45.77 -0.54
C ARG A 315 9.47 44.32 -0.24
N ARG A 316 8.55 43.52 0.31
CA ARG A 316 8.79 42.08 0.59
C ARG A 316 9.01 41.27 -0.68
N SER A 317 8.30 41.61 -1.75
CA SER A 317 8.33 40.85 -3.00
C SER A 317 9.60 41.12 -3.80
N GLU A 318 10.06 42.36 -3.82
CA GLU A 318 11.38 42.73 -4.37
C GLU A 318 12.51 42.04 -3.61
N GLN A 319 12.42 41.97 -2.27
CA GLN A 319 13.40 41.28 -1.44
C GLN A 319 13.42 39.77 -1.71
N SER A 320 12.26 39.16 -1.96
CA SER A 320 12.12 37.74 -2.32
C SER A 320 12.64 37.44 -3.73
N LEU A 321 12.38 38.35 -4.69
CA LEU A 321 12.91 38.27 -6.06
C LEU A 321 14.46 38.29 -6.06
N GLU A 322 15.07 39.13 -5.24
CA GLU A 322 16.53 39.20 -5.11
C GLU A 322 17.14 37.91 -4.54
N ILE A 323 16.40 37.19 -3.70
CA ILE A 323 16.80 35.87 -3.20
C ILE A 323 16.70 34.83 -4.31
N LEU A 324 15.60 34.84 -5.08
CA LEU A 324 15.39 33.88 -6.18
C LEU A 324 16.43 34.04 -7.30
N LYS A 325 16.90 35.26 -7.59
CA LYS A 325 17.99 35.51 -8.55
C LYS A 325 19.33 34.89 -8.15
N ARG A 326 19.50 34.50 -6.88
CA ARG A 326 20.74 33.90 -6.36
C ARG A 326 20.70 32.38 -6.33
N VAL A 327 19.60 31.78 -6.79
CA VAL A 327 19.46 30.33 -6.92
C VAL A 327 20.46 29.85 -7.99
N PRO A 328 21.38 28.94 -7.64
CA PRO A 328 22.42 28.50 -8.57
C PRO A 328 21.85 27.65 -9.70
N ALA A 329 22.43 27.79 -10.89
CA ALA A 329 22.09 26.94 -12.03
C ALA A 329 22.49 25.47 -11.76
N PRO A 330 21.85 24.50 -12.45
CA PRO A 330 22.23 23.09 -12.36
C PRO A 330 23.69 22.88 -12.76
N VAL A 331 24.36 21.93 -12.10
CA VAL A 331 25.77 21.62 -12.38
C VAL A 331 25.93 20.96 -13.77
N PRO A 332 27.11 21.09 -14.41
CA PRO A 332 27.40 20.34 -15.63
C PRO A 332 27.24 18.83 -15.35
N ASN A 333 26.51 18.13 -16.22
CA ASN A 333 26.10 16.71 -16.10
C ASN A 333 24.82 16.43 -15.30
N THR A 334 23.97 17.44 -15.07
CA THR A 334 22.61 17.18 -14.55
C THR A 334 21.83 16.29 -15.54
N PRO A 335 21.14 15.23 -15.08
CA PRO A 335 20.28 14.38 -15.91
C PRO A 335 19.26 15.20 -16.73
N ALA A 336 18.92 14.73 -17.93
CA ALA A 336 18.10 15.49 -18.88
C ALA A 336 16.68 15.77 -18.36
N ASP A 337 16.10 14.81 -17.65
CA ASP A 337 14.82 14.89 -16.95
C ASP A 337 14.86 15.89 -15.78
N GLU A 338 15.94 15.90 -14.99
CA GLU A 338 16.15 16.90 -13.94
C GLU A 338 16.38 18.32 -14.51
N LEU A 339 17.00 18.43 -15.68
CA LEU A 339 17.23 19.69 -16.36
C LEU A 339 15.92 20.25 -16.96
N GLU A 340 15.11 19.41 -17.59
CA GLU A 340 13.77 19.77 -18.09
C GLU A 340 12.86 20.22 -16.93
N ALA A 341 12.85 19.46 -15.84
CA ALA A 341 12.20 19.79 -14.59
C ALA A 341 12.61 21.16 -14.04
N TRP A 342 13.92 21.42 -14.00
CA TRP A 342 14.46 22.70 -13.56
C TRP A 342 13.99 23.86 -14.44
N HIS A 343 14.07 23.71 -15.77
CA HIS A 343 13.62 24.75 -16.70
C HIS A 343 12.13 25.04 -16.57
N ALA A 344 11.30 24.01 -16.45
CA ALA A 344 9.86 24.18 -16.23
C ALA A 344 9.57 24.91 -14.90
N SER A 345 10.35 24.63 -13.84
CA SER A 345 10.22 25.32 -12.56
C SER A 345 10.59 26.81 -12.65
N GLN A 346 11.65 27.16 -13.38
CA GLN A 346 12.06 28.55 -13.60
C GLN A 346 11.01 29.32 -14.40
N GLU A 347 10.50 28.74 -15.50
CA GLU A 347 9.44 29.35 -16.31
C GLU A 347 8.17 29.60 -15.49
N SER A 348 7.78 28.65 -14.64
CA SER A 348 6.60 28.81 -13.78
C SER A 348 6.80 29.89 -12.69
N VAL A 349 7.99 29.99 -12.11
CA VAL A 349 8.34 31.08 -11.17
C VAL A 349 8.33 32.43 -11.87
N GLU A 350 8.93 32.54 -13.05
CA GLU A 350 8.96 33.77 -13.84
C GLU A 350 7.54 34.24 -14.21
N ASN A 351 6.69 33.32 -14.69
CA ASN A 351 5.30 33.61 -15.01
C ASN A 351 4.50 34.04 -13.78
N GLY A 352 4.62 33.30 -12.67
CA GLY A 352 3.94 33.61 -11.42
C GLY A 352 4.37 34.97 -10.84
N LEU A 353 5.66 35.27 -10.85
CA LEU A 353 6.19 36.58 -10.44
C LEU A 353 5.72 37.70 -11.37
N GLY A 354 5.66 37.46 -12.68
CA GLY A 354 5.12 38.42 -13.65
C GLY A 354 3.69 38.85 -13.29
N LYS A 355 2.79 37.89 -13.06
CA LYS A 355 1.40 38.15 -12.65
C LYS A 355 1.31 38.82 -11.28
N PHE A 356 2.21 38.46 -10.37
CA PHE A 356 2.26 39.06 -9.05
C PHE A 356 2.59 40.56 -9.12
N PHE A 357 3.64 40.92 -9.87
CA PHE A 357 4.06 42.31 -10.03
C PHE A 357 3.08 43.13 -10.87
N GLU A 358 2.40 42.51 -11.84
CA GLU A 358 1.28 43.11 -12.57
C GLU A 358 0.12 43.46 -11.62
N GLY A 359 -0.30 42.50 -10.77
CA GLY A 359 -1.33 42.74 -9.75
C GLY A 359 -0.95 43.86 -8.77
N LEU A 360 0.30 43.89 -8.31
CA LEU A 360 0.81 44.98 -7.49
C LEU A 360 0.78 46.34 -8.19
N ALA A 361 1.19 46.41 -9.46
CA ALA A 361 1.17 47.66 -10.22
C ALA A 361 -0.26 48.20 -10.36
N HIS A 362 -1.25 47.32 -10.55
CA HIS A 362 -2.66 47.72 -10.56
C HIS A 362 -3.13 48.26 -9.21
N LEU A 363 -2.75 47.63 -8.08
CA LEU A 363 -3.10 48.13 -6.75
C LEU A 363 -2.53 49.51 -6.47
N GLU A 364 -1.30 49.77 -6.88
CA GLU A 364 -0.67 51.07 -6.68
C GLU A 364 -1.23 52.18 -7.57
N SER A 365 -1.83 51.81 -8.69
CA SER A 365 -2.51 52.76 -9.58
C SER A 365 -3.87 53.22 -9.04
N LEU A 366 -4.39 52.58 -7.98
CA LEU A 366 -5.66 52.93 -7.37
C LEU A 366 -5.59 54.32 -6.73
N THR A 367 -6.70 55.04 -6.80
CA THR A 367 -6.93 56.31 -6.11
C THR A 367 -7.94 56.12 -4.96
N PRO A 368 -8.10 57.10 -4.06
CA PRO A 368 -9.08 57.02 -2.96
C PRO A 368 -10.52 56.78 -3.41
N GLU A 369 -10.86 57.06 -4.67
CA GLU A 369 -12.18 56.85 -5.27
C GLU A 369 -12.44 55.37 -5.66
N LEU A 370 -11.48 54.47 -5.39
CA LEU A 370 -11.50 53.02 -5.54
C LEU A 370 -12.22 52.51 -6.81
N ASP A 371 -11.47 52.33 -7.89
CA ASP A 371 -11.98 51.63 -9.07
C ASP A 371 -12.10 50.12 -8.81
N GLU A 372 -13.32 49.66 -8.58
CA GLU A 372 -13.64 48.24 -8.29
C GLU A 372 -13.20 47.28 -9.40
N GLN A 373 -13.18 47.71 -10.66
CA GLN A 373 -12.73 46.85 -11.76
C GLN A 373 -11.21 46.68 -11.71
N VAL A 374 -10.48 47.75 -11.42
CA VAL A 374 -9.02 47.71 -11.27
C VAL A 374 -8.65 46.91 -10.02
N LEU A 375 -9.34 47.13 -8.90
CA LEU A 375 -9.13 46.38 -7.66
C LEU A 375 -9.41 44.89 -7.85
N GLY A 376 -10.54 44.53 -8.49
CA GLY A 376 -10.89 43.14 -8.77
C GLY A 376 -9.83 42.42 -9.60
N ARG A 377 -9.39 43.03 -10.72
CA ARG A 377 -8.33 42.48 -11.57
C ARG A 377 -7.00 42.32 -10.84
N ALA A 378 -6.66 43.30 -10.01
CA ALA A 378 -5.41 43.28 -9.26
C ALA A 378 -5.37 42.13 -8.25
N LEU A 379 -6.46 41.92 -7.52
CA LEU A 379 -6.60 40.83 -6.56
C LEU A 379 -6.64 39.46 -7.25
N GLU A 380 -7.30 39.35 -8.41
CA GLU A 380 -7.31 38.13 -9.22
C GLU A 380 -5.90 37.75 -9.73
N ALA A 381 -5.14 38.73 -10.22
CA ALA A 381 -3.76 38.52 -10.67
C ALA A 381 -2.85 38.02 -9.54
N LEU A 382 -2.99 38.57 -8.33
CA LEU A 382 -2.25 38.12 -7.14
C LEU A 382 -2.62 36.70 -6.71
N VAL A 383 -3.90 36.32 -6.78
CA VAL A 383 -4.33 34.94 -6.48
C VAL A 383 -3.82 33.97 -7.54
N ALA A 384 -3.84 34.35 -8.82
CA ALA A 384 -3.29 33.54 -9.90
C ALA A 384 -1.79 33.30 -9.71
N ALA A 385 -1.04 34.33 -9.33
CA ALA A 385 0.39 34.23 -9.04
C ALA A 385 0.71 33.25 -7.89
N VAL A 386 -0.06 33.28 -6.80
CA VAL A 386 0.10 32.34 -5.68
C VAL A 386 -0.18 30.89 -6.13
N ARG A 387 -1.15 30.68 -7.02
CA ARG A 387 -1.45 29.34 -7.54
C ARG A 387 -0.33 28.79 -8.40
N GLU A 388 0.24 29.61 -9.28
CA GLU A 388 1.36 29.20 -10.14
C GLU A 388 2.62 28.90 -9.32
N THR A 389 2.96 29.76 -8.36
CA THR A 389 4.13 29.54 -7.49
C THR A 389 3.97 28.36 -6.53
N ARG A 390 2.74 28.02 -6.12
CA ARG A 390 2.47 26.80 -5.31
C ARG A 390 2.74 25.50 -6.04
N GLN A 391 2.45 25.45 -7.35
CA GLN A 391 2.75 24.26 -8.16
C GLN A 391 4.27 24.00 -8.22
N VAL A 392 5.09 25.06 -8.15
CA VAL A 392 6.55 24.96 -8.08
C VAL A 392 7.04 24.42 -6.74
N ALA A 393 6.45 24.83 -5.61
CA ALA A 393 6.87 24.36 -4.28
C ALA A 393 6.69 22.84 -4.11
N VAL A 394 5.54 22.31 -4.55
CA VAL A 394 5.25 20.86 -4.56
C VAL A 394 6.22 20.11 -5.49
N PHE A 395 6.64 20.73 -6.58
CA PHE A 395 7.56 20.14 -7.54
C PHE A 395 9.02 20.14 -7.05
N LEU A 396 9.50 21.25 -6.48
CA LEU A 396 10.83 21.35 -5.87
C LEU A 396 10.97 20.41 -4.67
N GLN A 397 9.90 20.23 -3.89
CA GLN A 397 9.84 19.27 -2.79
C GLN A 397 10.07 17.83 -3.29
N ARG A 398 9.41 17.42 -4.38
CA ARG A 398 9.64 16.11 -5.03
C ARG A 398 11.05 15.95 -5.58
N LEU A 399 11.65 17.02 -6.09
CA LEU A 399 13.01 17.02 -6.64
C LEU A 399 14.06 16.88 -5.53
N VAL A 400 13.80 17.45 -4.35
CA VAL A 400 14.62 17.28 -3.14
C VAL A 400 14.45 15.87 -2.56
N GLU A 401 13.22 15.36 -2.48
CA GLU A 401 12.91 13.99 -2.05
C GLU A 401 13.59 12.96 -2.97
N GLY A 402 13.58 13.17 -4.29
CA GLY A 402 14.27 12.32 -5.27
C GLY A 402 15.80 12.31 -5.12
N ARG A 403 16.41 13.46 -4.79
CA ARG A 403 17.86 13.56 -4.53
C ARG A 403 18.29 12.95 -3.21
N LEU A 404 17.41 12.96 -2.20
CA LEU A 404 17.63 12.25 -0.94
C LEU A 404 17.56 10.73 -1.16
N ALA A 405 16.63 10.27 -1.99
CA ALA A 405 16.51 8.86 -2.36
C ALA A 405 17.72 8.35 -3.18
N SER A 406 18.31 9.17 -4.07
CA SER A 406 19.49 8.74 -4.84
C SER A 406 20.77 8.71 -3.99
N ARG A 407 20.94 9.65 -3.05
CA ARG A 407 22.07 9.62 -2.10
C ARG A 407 22.02 8.42 -1.16
N ALA A 408 20.83 8.01 -0.73
CA ALA A 408 20.63 6.82 0.09
C ALA A 408 20.88 5.50 -0.68
N ALA A 409 20.93 5.54 -2.01
CA ALA A 409 21.24 4.39 -2.85
C ALA A 409 22.75 4.27 -3.19
N ASP A 410 23.52 5.33 -2.97
CA ASP A 410 24.97 5.40 -3.20
C ASP A 410 25.79 5.22 -1.89
N GLU A 411 25.13 5.12 -0.72
CA GLU A 411 25.69 4.66 0.57
C GLU A 411 25.37 3.19 0.82
#